data_AF-A0A1S2N2L1-F1
#
_entry.id   AF-A0A1S2N2L1-F1
#
_cell.length_a   1.000
_cell.length_b   1.000
_cell.length_c   1.000
_cell.angle_alpha   90.00
_cell.angle_beta   90.00
_cell.angle_gamma   90.00
#
_symmetry.space_group_name_H-M   'P 1'
#
loop_
_entity.id
_entity.type
_entity.pdbx_description
1 polymer ?
#
loop_
_entity_poly.entity_id
_entity_poly.type
_entity_poly.pdbx_seq_one_letter_code
_entity_poly.pdbx_strand_id
1 'polypeptide(L)'
;MFTGIIDHLGTVETLERTGDAARLRLRAGDLIRDLPHGGSLAVDGVCLTAVPDPEAGEGVFLADVMGETLQRTTIGRLAPGDAVNLERCLPAGGRFDGHIVQGHVDGTGSITAITEHPAWTVLRIGIPERLAPQLAEKGSIAVAGVSLTVTRTSPAGTIPAWFEVGLIPATRTATTLGTVRIGDAVNLETDAVAKYLLRSREFERALLGADGITQAGAAEPARLDRVQEAVAALRVGGLVVVVDDEDRENEGDLIGAAATLDAAGLGFMIRHTSGVVCAPMSTARADALGLPPMLARNEDPKGTAYTVTCDAASGITTGISAADRTRTLRVLADPASTPADLTRPGHVLPLRAVDGGVRDRRGHTEAAVELMRLAGLPEVAAIAEVVHEDGSMRRFPDLRIFADEHGLPMISIEQLIAHLDAAPTAPPAPEPVLVPTEHGLFAMRAWPGAGGVEHLSATAVHPDGTPRTGPGAPLVRLHSECLTGDVLGSLRCDCGPQLRQGLAMLAERGGTLIYLRGHEGRGIGLGEKLRAYALQDAGLDTVEANLALGHPADARTWEEAAGILRALGLHTGIRLVTNNPAKADGLRAAGITVRELVPDEIPPQEHSARYLRTKKERMGHLLDLTMTTERTPR
;
A
#
# COMPACT_ATOMS: atom_id res chain seq x y z
N MET A 1 22.13 11.34 -34.23
CA MET A 1 22.45 10.48 -33.08
C MET A 1 23.92 10.13 -33.17
N PHE A 2 24.58 10.16 -32.03
CA PHE A 2 26.01 9.95 -31.85
C PHE A 2 26.21 8.73 -30.94
N THR A 3 27.46 8.30 -30.81
CA THR A 3 27.85 7.16 -29.99
C THR A 3 28.77 7.55 -28.83
N GLY A 4 29.31 8.77 -28.88
CA GLY A 4 30.33 9.28 -27.98
C GLY A 4 31.72 8.74 -28.25
N ILE A 5 31.95 8.20 -29.45
CA ILE A 5 33.29 7.82 -29.91
C ILE A 5 33.84 9.01 -30.71
N ILE A 6 34.87 9.64 -30.16
CA ILE A 6 35.41 10.87 -30.75
C ILE A 6 36.28 10.54 -31.95
N ASP A 7 35.93 11.11 -33.10
CA ASP A 7 36.64 10.90 -34.36
C ASP A 7 37.83 11.87 -34.51
N HIS A 8 37.65 13.11 -34.04
CA HIS A 8 38.62 14.18 -34.26
C HIS A 8 38.64 15.21 -33.13
N LEU A 9 39.80 15.85 -32.93
CA LEU A 9 39.92 17.04 -32.10
C LEU A 9 39.87 18.27 -33.00
N GLY A 10 38.85 19.11 -32.79
CA GLY A 10 38.71 20.39 -33.47
C GLY A 10 39.44 21.52 -32.74
N THR A 11 39.56 22.67 -33.41
CA THR A 11 40.08 23.90 -32.79
C THR A 11 39.11 25.05 -33.02
N VAL A 12 38.69 25.73 -31.95
CA VAL A 12 37.82 26.90 -32.03
C VAL A 12 38.56 28.04 -32.72
N GLU A 13 37.98 28.61 -33.77
CA GLU A 13 38.54 29.79 -34.45
C GLU A 13 37.91 31.07 -33.89
N THR A 14 36.58 31.13 -33.83
CA THR A 14 35.84 32.27 -33.24
C THR A 14 34.52 31.83 -32.61
N LEU A 15 34.07 32.58 -31.60
CA LEU A 15 32.73 32.51 -31.03
C LEU A 15 32.16 33.93 -30.95
N GLU A 16 31.36 34.31 -31.93
CA GLU A 16 30.85 35.69 -32.07
C GLU A 16 29.43 35.79 -31.54
N ARG A 17 29.25 36.52 -30.43
CA ARG A 17 27.93 36.67 -29.80
C ARG A 17 27.06 37.70 -30.54
N THR A 18 25.82 37.32 -30.82
CA THR A 18 24.81 38.15 -31.51
C THR A 18 23.51 38.12 -30.70
N GLY A 19 23.33 39.12 -29.83
CA GLY A 19 22.17 39.15 -28.92
C GLY A 19 22.20 37.99 -27.93
N ASP A 20 21.18 37.15 -27.97
CA ASP A 20 21.09 35.92 -27.19
C ASP A 20 21.68 34.69 -27.90
N ALA A 21 22.15 34.80 -29.14
CA ALA A 21 22.79 33.73 -29.88
C ALA A 21 24.31 33.95 -30.03
N ALA A 22 25.01 32.98 -30.59
CA ALA A 22 26.38 33.14 -31.03
C ALA A 22 26.64 32.35 -32.31
N ARG A 23 27.60 32.79 -33.10
CA ARG A 23 28.11 32.07 -34.26
C ARG A 23 29.45 31.44 -33.91
N LEU A 24 29.51 30.11 -33.92
CA LEU A 24 30.70 29.33 -33.63
C LEU A 24 31.38 28.90 -34.93
N ARG A 25 32.65 29.29 -35.08
CA ARG A 25 33.57 28.77 -36.10
C ARG A 25 34.59 27.85 -35.46
N LEU A 26 34.77 26.68 -36.03
CA LEU A 26 35.84 25.77 -35.61
C LEU A 26 36.45 25.05 -36.81
N ARG A 27 37.73 24.72 -36.70
CA ARG A 27 38.44 23.87 -37.63
C ARG A 27 38.17 22.41 -37.29
N ALA A 28 37.45 21.71 -38.17
CA ALA A 28 37.08 20.30 -38.05
C ALA A 28 37.83 19.38 -39.03
N GLY A 29 38.55 19.95 -39.99
CA GLY A 29 39.34 19.20 -40.96
C GLY A 29 38.47 18.30 -41.86
N ASP A 30 39.01 17.13 -42.21
CA ASP A 30 38.38 16.18 -43.13
C ASP A 30 37.09 15.54 -42.59
N LEU A 31 36.85 15.63 -41.27
CA LEU A 31 35.67 15.05 -40.61
C LEU A 31 34.35 15.59 -41.17
N ILE A 32 34.37 16.80 -41.73
CA ILE A 32 33.18 17.48 -42.27
C ILE A 32 33.14 17.53 -43.80
N ARG A 33 34.04 16.82 -44.51
CA ARG A 33 34.14 16.87 -45.97
C ARG A 33 32.81 16.54 -46.68
N ASP A 34 32.04 15.62 -46.12
CA ASP A 34 30.72 15.19 -46.62
C ASP A 34 29.56 15.70 -45.76
N LEU A 35 29.77 16.74 -44.92
CA LEU A 35 28.71 17.32 -44.10
C LEU A 35 27.92 18.34 -44.94
N PRO A 36 26.66 18.06 -45.31
CA PRO A 36 25.85 19.04 -46.01
C PRO A 36 25.43 20.17 -45.08
N HIS A 37 24.97 21.28 -45.65
CA HIS A 37 24.18 22.26 -44.91
C HIS A 37 22.98 21.57 -44.23
N GLY A 38 22.72 21.92 -42.97
CA GLY A 38 21.71 21.27 -42.15
C GLY A 38 22.18 19.94 -41.51
N GLY A 39 23.38 19.47 -41.85
CA GLY A 39 23.97 18.30 -41.21
C GLY A 39 24.39 18.58 -39.76
N SER A 40 24.41 17.53 -38.94
CA SER A 40 24.74 17.65 -37.51
C SER A 40 26.16 17.18 -37.20
N LEU A 41 26.83 17.94 -36.34
CA LEU A 41 28.14 17.62 -35.76
C LEU A 41 28.05 17.79 -34.23
N ALA A 42 28.52 16.80 -33.47
CA ALA A 42 28.66 16.96 -32.03
C ALA A 42 29.95 17.70 -31.71
N VAL A 43 29.87 18.75 -30.90
CA VAL A 43 31.00 19.55 -30.41
C VAL A 43 31.00 19.50 -28.89
N ASP A 44 31.97 18.80 -28.28
CA ASP A 44 31.98 18.44 -26.86
C ASP A 44 30.64 17.85 -26.37
N GLY A 45 30.02 17.03 -27.22
CA GLY A 45 28.71 16.42 -26.96
C GLY A 45 27.51 17.31 -27.22
N VAL A 46 27.68 18.54 -27.74
CA VAL A 46 26.55 19.40 -28.15
C VAL A 46 26.28 19.19 -29.64
N CYS A 47 25.07 18.75 -29.98
CA CYS A 47 24.62 18.64 -31.37
C CYS A 47 24.44 20.04 -31.98
N LEU A 48 25.31 20.39 -32.93
CA LEU A 48 25.22 21.65 -33.67
C LEU A 48 24.91 21.37 -35.15
N THR A 49 24.15 22.28 -35.75
CA THR A 49 23.72 22.18 -37.15
C THR A 49 24.59 23.05 -38.03
N ALA A 50 25.14 22.47 -39.10
CA ALA A 50 25.98 23.17 -40.07
C ALA A 50 25.18 24.26 -40.78
N VAL A 51 25.62 25.51 -40.66
CA VAL A 51 25.07 26.63 -41.42
C VAL A 51 25.97 26.94 -42.63
N PRO A 52 25.43 27.54 -43.70
CA PRO A 52 26.22 27.81 -44.89
C PRO A 52 27.22 28.92 -44.59
N ASP A 53 28.42 28.79 -45.17
CA ASP A 53 29.37 29.89 -45.19
C ASP A 53 30.13 29.94 -46.52
N PRO A 54 29.84 30.94 -47.38
CA PRO A 54 30.57 31.14 -48.63
C PRO A 54 32.05 31.45 -48.43
N GLU A 55 32.46 31.94 -47.26
CA GLU A 55 33.83 32.37 -46.95
C GLU A 55 34.60 31.33 -46.11
N ALA A 56 33.97 30.20 -45.75
CA ALA A 56 34.64 29.13 -45.01
C ALA A 56 35.67 28.42 -45.89
N GLY A 57 36.92 28.36 -45.40
CA GLY A 57 37.93 27.47 -45.97
C GLY A 57 37.57 26.00 -45.80
N GLU A 58 38.22 25.13 -46.58
CA GLU A 58 38.04 23.69 -46.49
C GLU A 58 38.28 23.18 -45.06
N GLY A 59 37.37 22.36 -44.53
CA GLY A 59 37.45 21.81 -43.18
C GLY A 59 37.07 22.78 -42.05
N VAL A 60 36.42 23.90 -42.34
CA VAL A 60 35.84 24.80 -41.33
C VAL A 60 34.36 24.52 -41.13
N PHE A 61 33.96 24.26 -39.88
CA PHE A 61 32.57 24.08 -39.47
C PHE A 61 32.02 25.40 -38.90
N LEU A 62 30.84 25.78 -39.36
CA LEU A 62 30.09 26.93 -38.87
C LEU A 62 28.74 26.47 -38.32
N ALA A 63 28.37 26.98 -37.14
CA ALA A 63 27.06 26.78 -36.57
C ALA A 63 26.56 28.05 -35.84
N ASP A 64 25.26 28.29 -35.95
CA ASP A 64 24.57 29.22 -35.06
C ASP A 64 24.17 28.47 -33.78
N VAL A 65 24.48 29.05 -32.63
CA VAL A 65 24.29 28.48 -31.30
C VAL A 65 23.30 29.36 -30.54
N MET A 66 22.17 28.77 -30.14
CA MET A 66 21.14 29.48 -29.39
C MET A 66 21.57 29.78 -27.94
N GLY A 67 20.94 30.79 -27.34
CA GLY A 67 21.26 31.25 -26.00
C GLY A 67 21.16 30.21 -24.90
N GLU A 68 20.15 29.35 -24.97
CA GLU A 68 19.98 28.25 -24.02
C GLU A 68 21.19 27.31 -24.04
N THR A 69 21.67 26.95 -25.24
CA THR A 69 22.86 26.10 -25.40
C THR A 69 24.11 26.79 -24.87
N LEU A 70 24.28 28.10 -25.11
CA LEU A 70 25.41 28.87 -24.57
C LEU A 70 25.40 28.93 -23.03
N GLN A 71 24.22 28.97 -22.42
CA GLN A 71 24.08 29.04 -20.96
C GLN A 71 24.25 27.67 -20.28
N ARG A 72 23.73 26.60 -20.90
CA ARG A 72 23.69 25.27 -20.29
C ARG A 72 24.91 24.39 -20.55
N THR A 73 25.78 24.79 -21.47
CA THR A 73 26.92 23.98 -21.92
C THR A 73 28.23 24.77 -21.81
N THR A 74 29.36 24.07 -21.98
CA THR A 74 30.69 24.68 -22.04
C THR A 74 30.90 25.53 -23.29
N ILE A 75 30.07 25.39 -24.34
CA ILE A 75 30.21 26.14 -25.61
C ILE A 75 30.27 27.65 -25.37
N GLY A 76 29.46 28.17 -24.45
CA GLY A 76 29.44 29.61 -24.14
C GLY A 76 30.72 30.16 -23.53
N ARG A 77 31.66 29.29 -23.13
CA ARG A 77 32.94 29.64 -22.50
C ARG A 77 34.14 29.41 -23.42
N LEU A 78 33.93 28.86 -24.61
CA LEU A 78 35.00 28.59 -25.56
C LEU A 78 35.67 29.88 -26.02
N ALA A 79 36.99 29.83 -26.15
CA ALA A 79 37.85 30.87 -26.68
C ALA A 79 38.58 30.39 -27.94
N PRO A 80 39.00 31.31 -28.82
CA PRO A 80 39.88 30.96 -29.94
C PRO A 80 41.12 30.18 -29.48
N GLY A 81 41.38 29.05 -30.13
CA GLY A 81 42.47 28.13 -29.81
C GLY A 81 42.10 26.96 -28.90
N ASP A 82 40.91 26.97 -28.29
CA ASP A 82 40.45 25.85 -27.48
C ASP A 82 40.26 24.59 -28.34
N ALA A 83 40.67 23.44 -27.80
CA ALA A 83 40.44 22.14 -28.41
C ALA A 83 39.06 21.61 -28.01
N VAL A 84 38.36 20.97 -28.94
CA VAL A 84 37.02 20.40 -28.74
C VAL A 84 36.92 18.99 -29.29
N ASN A 85 36.15 18.11 -28.66
CA ASN A 85 35.85 16.79 -29.17
C ASN A 85 34.81 16.88 -30.29
N LEU A 86 35.09 16.28 -31.44
CA LEU A 86 34.19 16.26 -32.60
C LEU A 86 33.78 14.82 -32.94
N GLU A 87 32.49 14.63 -33.19
CA GLU A 87 31.92 13.36 -33.65
C GLU A 87 30.82 13.60 -34.69
N ARG A 88 30.82 12.80 -35.76
CA ARG A 88 29.75 12.81 -36.77
C ARG A 88 28.59 11.93 -36.35
N CYS A 89 27.39 12.27 -36.84
CA CYS A 89 26.24 11.39 -36.65
C CYS A 89 26.51 10.01 -37.22
N LEU A 90 26.14 8.98 -36.45
CA LEU A 90 26.25 7.60 -36.88
C LEU A 90 25.32 7.34 -38.08
N PRO A 91 25.81 6.80 -39.20
CA PRO A 91 24.95 6.41 -40.32
C PRO A 91 24.05 5.23 -39.93
N ALA A 92 22.89 5.08 -40.57
CA ALA A 92 21.88 4.07 -40.22
C ALA A 92 22.37 2.60 -40.24
N GLY A 93 23.48 2.31 -40.93
CA GLY A 93 24.14 1.01 -40.96
C GLY A 93 25.55 1.01 -40.36
N GLY A 94 25.92 2.06 -39.61
CA GLY A 94 27.23 2.20 -38.98
C GLY A 94 27.41 1.26 -37.79
N ARG A 95 28.66 1.06 -37.39
CA ARG A 95 28.99 0.30 -36.17
C ARG A 95 28.70 1.14 -34.93
N PHE A 96 28.04 0.53 -33.96
CA PHE A 96 27.67 1.17 -32.72
C PHE A 96 28.66 0.79 -31.62
N ASP A 97 29.77 1.53 -31.52
CA ASP A 97 30.90 1.17 -30.65
C ASP A 97 30.85 1.84 -29.25
N GLY A 98 29.94 2.81 -29.04
CA GLY A 98 29.72 3.51 -27.77
C GLY A 98 28.34 3.26 -27.16
N HIS A 99 27.72 4.31 -26.59
CA HIS A 99 26.33 4.28 -26.12
C HIS A 99 25.49 5.33 -26.84
N ILE A 100 24.16 5.37 -26.63
CA ILE A 100 23.31 6.33 -27.34
C ILE A 100 23.57 7.73 -26.78
N VAL A 101 24.20 8.58 -27.60
CA VAL A 101 24.39 10.01 -27.31
C VAL A 101 23.51 10.81 -28.27
N GLN A 102 22.59 11.60 -27.73
CA GLN A 102 21.68 12.45 -28.49
C GLN A 102 22.37 13.73 -28.95
N GLY A 103 23.37 14.19 -28.20
CA GLY A 103 24.00 15.49 -28.36
C GLY A 103 23.20 16.60 -27.63
N HIS A 104 22.41 16.21 -26.63
CA HIS A 104 21.57 17.08 -25.82
C HIS A 104 22.16 17.13 -24.41
N VAL A 105 23.20 17.94 -24.23
CA VAL A 105 23.88 18.12 -22.95
C VAL A 105 22.88 18.50 -21.86
N ASP A 106 22.82 17.69 -20.81
CA ASP A 106 21.87 17.86 -19.71
C ASP A 106 22.35 18.89 -18.70
N GLY A 107 23.66 19.13 -18.63
CA GLY A 107 24.29 20.17 -17.81
C GLY A 107 25.81 20.07 -17.83
N THR A 108 26.47 20.83 -16.96
CA THR A 108 27.92 20.80 -16.83
C THR A 108 28.35 20.23 -15.49
N GLY A 109 29.38 19.39 -15.48
CA GLY A 109 30.10 18.96 -14.28
C GLY A 109 31.42 19.69 -14.11
N SER A 110 32.08 19.49 -12.98
CA SER A 110 33.43 20.02 -12.72
C SER A 110 34.39 18.89 -12.35
N ILE A 111 35.61 18.92 -12.89
CA ILE A 111 36.65 17.95 -12.48
C ILE A 111 37.05 18.26 -11.03
N THR A 112 36.85 17.31 -10.12
CA THR A 112 37.13 17.49 -8.69
C THR A 112 38.35 16.70 -8.21
N ALA A 113 38.69 15.59 -8.88
CA ALA A 113 39.93 14.87 -8.63
C ALA A 113 40.42 14.14 -9.89
N ILE A 114 41.74 13.98 -9.99
CA ILE A 114 42.41 13.18 -11.03
C ILE A 114 43.36 12.23 -10.30
N THR A 115 43.18 10.93 -10.48
CA THR A 115 44.05 9.90 -9.89
C THR A 115 44.73 9.10 -10.98
N GLU A 116 46.05 9.20 -11.04
CA GLU A 116 46.86 8.50 -12.04
C GLU A 116 47.20 7.08 -11.56
N HIS A 117 46.97 6.09 -12.42
CA HIS A 117 47.43 4.72 -12.25
C HIS A 117 48.41 4.35 -13.37
N PRO A 118 49.18 3.25 -13.25
CA PRO A 118 50.16 2.87 -14.27
C PRO A 118 49.58 2.66 -15.68
N ALA A 119 48.31 2.23 -15.78
CA ALA A 119 47.70 1.86 -17.06
C ALA A 119 46.40 2.61 -17.39
N TRP A 120 45.91 3.49 -16.51
CA TRP A 120 44.71 4.31 -16.73
C TRP A 120 44.67 5.48 -15.75
N THR A 121 43.73 6.40 -15.96
CA THR A 121 43.50 7.55 -15.07
C THR A 121 42.05 7.54 -14.62
N VAL A 122 41.80 7.83 -13.35
CA VAL A 122 40.44 8.03 -12.83
C VAL A 122 40.16 9.51 -12.73
N LEU A 123 39.08 9.96 -13.38
CA LEU A 123 38.55 11.30 -13.20
C LEU A 123 37.36 11.22 -12.25
N ARG A 124 37.38 12.03 -11.19
CA ARG A 124 36.19 12.31 -10.38
C ARG A 124 35.59 13.63 -10.81
N ILE A 125 34.29 13.61 -11.08
CA ILE A 125 33.55 14.74 -11.65
C ILE A 125 32.40 15.06 -10.71
N GLY A 126 32.35 16.30 -10.24
CA GLY A 126 31.20 16.84 -9.53
C GLY A 126 30.03 17.00 -10.49
N ILE A 127 28.85 16.56 -10.08
CA ILE A 127 27.65 16.55 -10.92
C ILE A 127 26.53 17.37 -10.24
N PRO A 128 25.75 18.15 -11.00
CA PRO A 128 24.57 18.82 -10.45
C PRO A 128 23.61 17.83 -9.79
N GLU A 129 23.06 18.19 -8.64
CA GLU A 129 22.16 17.30 -7.86
C GLU A 129 20.99 16.75 -8.67
N ARG A 130 20.42 17.55 -9.57
CA ARG A 130 19.33 17.14 -10.46
C ARG A 130 19.70 16.01 -11.46
N LEU A 131 20.98 15.83 -11.74
CA LEU A 131 21.48 14.81 -12.68
C LEU A 131 22.04 13.58 -11.96
N ALA A 132 22.41 13.70 -10.68
CA ALA A 132 22.96 12.58 -9.91
C ALA A 132 22.05 11.31 -9.91
N PRO A 133 20.70 11.41 -9.82
CA PRO A 133 19.82 10.22 -9.86
C PRO A 133 19.81 9.48 -11.20
N GLN A 134 20.41 10.05 -12.24
CA GLN A 134 20.47 9.47 -13.58
C GLN A 134 21.75 8.66 -13.81
N LEU A 135 22.66 8.62 -12.82
CA LEU A 135 23.88 7.83 -12.88
C LEU A 135 23.73 6.52 -12.13
N ALA A 136 24.29 5.46 -12.72
CA ALA A 136 24.44 4.16 -12.09
C ALA A 136 25.89 3.71 -12.25
N GLU A 137 26.44 3.03 -11.25
CA GLU A 137 27.70 2.30 -11.43
C GLU A 137 27.54 1.28 -12.56
N LYS A 138 28.57 1.16 -13.41
CA LYS A 138 28.53 0.39 -14.66
C LYS A 138 27.53 0.92 -15.71
N GLY A 139 26.87 2.05 -15.46
CA GLY A 139 26.10 2.78 -16.44
C GLY A 139 26.97 3.57 -17.41
N SER A 140 26.36 4.07 -18.48
CA SER A 140 27.03 4.93 -19.47
C SER A 140 26.75 6.40 -19.21
N ILE A 141 27.72 7.24 -19.54
CA ILE A 141 27.60 8.70 -19.51
C ILE A 141 28.49 9.29 -20.60
N ALA A 142 28.04 10.36 -21.27
CA ALA A 142 28.91 11.15 -22.14
C ALA A 142 29.52 12.32 -21.36
N VAL A 143 30.85 12.41 -21.33
CA VAL A 143 31.60 13.52 -20.71
C VAL A 143 32.34 14.27 -21.81
N ALA A 144 31.97 15.53 -22.05
CA ALA A 144 32.42 16.31 -23.20
C ALA A 144 32.24 15.56 -24.54
N GLY A 145 31.12 14.84 -24.67
CA GLY A 145 30.83 13.98 -25.82
C GLY A 145 31.49 12.61 -25.77
N VAL A 146 32.43 12.33 -24.87
CA VAL A 146 33.11 11.03 -24.79
C VAL A 146 32.25 10.03 -24.03
N SER A 147 31.88 8.92 -24.67
CA SER A 147 31.16 7.81 -24.06
C SER A 147 32.06 7.06 -23.08
N LEU A 148 31.67 7.05 -21.80
CA LEU A 148 32.42 6.43 -20.71
C LEU A 148 31.51 5.58 -19.82
N THR A 149 32.12 4.57 -19.20
CA THR A 149 31.47 3.78 -18.16
C THR A 149 31.73 4.40 -16.79
N VAL A 150 30.66 4.65 -16.03
CA VAL A 150 30.76 5.12 -14.64
C VAL A 150 31.35 4.02 -13.78
N THR A 151 32.48 4.28 -13.14
CA THR A 151 33.18 3.32 -12.27
C THR A 151 32.71 3.38 -10.83
N ARG A 152 32.20 4.54 -10.39
CA ARG A 152 31.69 4.77 -9.04
C ARG A 152 30.76 5.99 -9.02
N THR A 153 29.80 6.01 -8.11
CA THR A 153 28.99 7.20 -7.80
C THR A 153 29.09 7.55 -6.31
N SER A 154 28.89 8.83 -5.96
CA SER A 154 28.71 9.24 -4.58
C SER A 154 27.48 8.58 -3.95
N PRO A 155 27.48 8.24 -2.65
CA PRO A 155 26.28 7.78 -1.95
C PRO A 155 25.10 8.74 -2.11
N ALA A 156 23.88 8.19 -2.10
CA ALA A 156 22.66 8.99 -2.11
C ALA A 156 22.66 9.97 -0.93
N GLY A 157 22.38 11.26 -1.19
CA GLY A 157 22.42 12.34 -0.20
C GLY A 157 23.78 13.05 -0.06
N THR A 158 24.82 12.64 -0.80
CA THR A 158 26.10 13.37 -0.83
C THR A 158 25.93 14.71 -1.57
N ILE A 159 26.32 15.81 -0.91
CA ILE A 159 26.30 17.15 -1.49
C ILE A 159 27.69 17.80 -1.31
N PRO A 160 28.39 18.21 -2.39
CA PRO A 160 28.01 18.03 -3.79
C PRO A 160 28.14 16.56 -4.24
N ALA A 161 27.20 16.10 -5.07
CA ALA A 161 27.25 14.77 -5.67
C ALA A 161 28.43 14.65 -6.66
N TRP A 162 28.95 13.44 -6.84
CA TRP A 162 30.06 13.17 -7.74
C TRP A 162 29.99 11.76 -8.36
N PHE A 163 30.71 11.56 -9.45
CA PHE A 163 30.93 10.24 -10.05
C PHE A 163 32.37 10.09 -10.54
N GLU A 164 32.79 8.85 -10.79
CA GLU A 164 34.11 8.51 -11.31
C GLU A 164 34.00 7.82 -12.67
N VAL A 165 34.96 8.09 -13.55
CA VAL A 165 35.16 7.40 -14.82
C VAL A 165 36.64 7.05 -14.99
N GLY A 166 36.90 5.93 -15.66
CA GLY A 166 38.25 5.51 -16.03
C GLY A 166 38.61 5.89 -17.45
N LEU A 167 39.80 6.44 -17.66
CA LEU A 167 40.37 6.76 -18.96
C LEU A 167 41.57 5.87 -19.26
N ILE A 168 41.48 5.09 -20.33
CA ILE A 168 42.62 4.34 -20.87
C ILE A 168 43.52 5.26 -21.72
N PRO A 169 44.78 4.89 -22.01
CA PRO A 169 45.72 5.72 -22.76
C PRO A 169 45.18 6.16 -24.13
N ALA A 170 44.48 5.27 -24.85
CA ALA A 170 43.89 5.60 -26.14
C ALA A 170 42.86 6.74 -26.03
N THR A 171 41.93 6.68 -25.06
CA THR A 171 40.93 7.73 -24.82
C THR A 171 41.58 9.03 -24.39
N ARG A 172 42.63 8.99 -23.55
CA ARG A 172 43.37 10.19 -23.15
C ARG A 172 44.02 10.90 -24.34
N THR A 173 44.62 10.13 -25.26
CA THR A 173 45.28 10.72 -26.43
C THR A 173 44.28 11.23 -27.46
N ALA A 174 43.15 10.54 -27.63
CA ALA A 174 42.17 10.87 -28.66
C ALA A 174 41.18 11.99 -28.28
N THR A 175 41.09 12.37 -26.99
CA THR A 175 40.05 13.29 -26.51
C THR A 175 40.61 14.42 -25.65
N THR A 176 39.85 15.51 -25.52
CA THR A 176 40.20 16.65 -24.66
C THR A 176 40.31 16.26 -23.18
N LEU A 177 39.72 15.13 -22.77
CA LEU A 177 39.80 14.59 -21.41
C LEU A 177 41.22 14.20 -21.00
N GLY A 178 42.16 14.02 -21.94
CA GLY A 178 43.57 13.79 -21.61
C GLY A 178 44.27 15.00 -21.01
N THR A 179 43.74 16.21 -21.20
CA THR A 179 44.38 17.48 -20.84
C THR A 179 43.63 18.29 -19.78
N VAL A 180 42.49 17.79 -19.28
CA VAL A 180 41.68 18.48 -18.26
C VAL A 180 42.42 18.61 -16.95
N ARG A 181 42.07 19.66 -16.20
CA ARG A 181 42.61 20.00 -14.89
C ARG A 181 41.48 20.02 -13.87
N ILE A 182 41.84 19.87 -12.60
CA ILE A 182 40.90 20.06 -11.49
C ILE A 182 40.34 21.48 -11.56
N GLY A 183 39.02 21.61 -11.50
CA GLY A 183 38.28 22.85 -11.66
C GLY A 183 37.68 23.07 -13.05
N ASP A 184 38.17 22.36 -14.08
CA ASP A 184 37.64 22.50 -15.44
C ASP A 184 36.18 22.01 -15.51
N ALA A 185 35.39 22.72 -16.30
CA ALA A 185 34.00 22.35 -16.55
C ALA A 185 33.89 21.44 -17.78
N VAL A 186 33.01 20.44 -17.72
CA VAL A 186 32.77 19.49 -18.81
C VAL A 186 31.27 19.35 -19.06
N ASN A 187 30.87 19.19 -20.32
CA ASN A 187 29.49 18.84 -20.66
C ASN A 187 29.17 17.43 -20.19
N LEU A 188 27.98 17.23 -19.66
CA LEU A 188 27.47 15.93 -19.23
C LEU A 188 26.18 15.61 -19.98
N GLU A 189 26.14 14.43 -20.60
CA GLU A 189 24.91 13.85 -21.11
C GLU A 189 24.70 12.48 -20.45
N THR A 190 23.56 12.32 -19.78
CA THR A 190 23.17 11.07 -19.12
C THR A 190 22.46 10.15 -20.10
N ASP A 191 22.37 8.87 -19.75
CA ASP A 191 21.69 7.88 -20.58
C ASP A 191 20.22 8.29 -20.85
N ALA A 192 19.80 8.22 -22.11
CA ALA A 192 18.45 8.62 -22.51
C ALA A 192 17.34 7.84 -21.77
N VAL A 193 17.57 6.56 -21.44
CA VAL A 193 16.63 5.74 -20.68
C VAL A 193 16.47 6.29 -19.26
N ALA A 194 17.55 6.71 -18.61
CA ALA A 194 17.50 7.29 -17.28
C ALA A 194 16.63 8.56 -17.23
N LYS A 195 16.68 9.40 -18.27
CA LYS A 195 15.85 10.61 -18.40
C LYS A 195 14.36 10.28 -18.44
N TYR A 196 13.97 9.34 -19.29
CA TYR A 196 12.56 8.95 -19.43
C TYR A 196 12.04 8.20 -18.20
N LEU A 197 12.88 7.40 -17.53
CA LEU A 197 12.51 6.74 -16.28
C LEU A 197 12.21 7.74 -15.18
N LEU A 198 13.06 8.76 -14.98
CA LEU A 198 12.77 9.82 -14.01
C LEU A 198 11.52 10.61 -14.36
N ARG A 199 11.33 10.93 -15.65
CA ARG A 199 10.14 11.64 -16.11
C ARG A 199 8.86 10.82 -15.89
N SER A 200 8.89 9.50 -16.14
CA SER A 200 7.76 8.60 -15.84
C SER A 200 7.43 8.64 -14.35
N ARG A 201 8.44 8.51 -13.50
CA ARG A 201 8.28 8.56 -12.04
C ARG A 201 7.66 9.88 -11.58
N GLU A 202 8.06 11.03 -12.13
CA GLU A 202 7.44 12.32 -11.80
C GLU A 202 5.93 12.32 -12.08
N PHE A 203 5.51 11.77 -13.22
CA PHE A 203 4.08 11.65 -13.55
C PHE A 203 3.36 10.64 -12.68
N GLU A 204 3.99 9.51 -12.36
CA GLU A 204 3.46 8.54 -11.38
C GLU A 204 3.24 9.21 -10.01
N ARG A 205 4.21 10.01 -9.53
CA ARG A 205 4.06 10.78 -8.29
C ARG A 205 2.87 11.74 -8.33
N ALA A 206 2.70 12.44 -9.46
CA ALA A 206 1.62 13.40 -9.64
C ALA A 206 0.24 12.72 -9.73
N LEU A 207 0.16 11.54 -10.36
CA LEU A 207 -1.07 10.75 -10.49
C LEU A 207 -1.50 10.10 -9.17
N LEU A 208 -0.56 9.76 -8.29
CA LEU A 208 -0.81 9.08 -7.02
C LEU A 208 -1.16 10.02 -5.84
N GLY A 209 -1.13 11.35 -6.03
CA GLY A 209 -1.44 12.32 -4.98
C GLY A 209 -0.29 12.53 -3.97
N ALA A 210 -0.17 13.74 -3.43
CA ALA A 210 0.98 14.21 -2.64
C ALA A 210 1.21 13.51 -1.28
N ASP A 211 0.41 12.50 -0.91
CA ASP A 211 0.58 11.71 0.31
C ASP A 211 1.14 10.29 0.04
N GLY A 212 1.42 9.94 -1.21
CA GLY A 212 1.71 8.56 -1.62
C GLY A 212 3.19 8.15 -1.70
N ILE A 213 4.17 9.03 -1.42
CA ILE A 213 5.59 8.69 -1.66
C ILE A 213 6.49 9.21 -0.53
N THR A 214 6.68 8.41 0.52
CA THR A 214 7.83 8.52 1.41
C THR A 214 9.07 7.88 0.78
N GLN A 215 10.20 8.55 0.98
CA GLN A 215 11.47 8.36 0.28
C GLN A 215 12.08 6.97 0.47
N ALA A 216 12.43 6.31 -0.65
CA ALA A 216 13.43 5.25 -0.68
C ALA A 216 14.83 5.89 -0.66
N GLY A 217 15.59 5.64 0.41
CA GLY A 217 16.98 6.06 0.54
C GLY A 217 17.65 5.36 1.72
N ALA A 218 18.74 4.64 1.42
CA ALA A 218 19.59 3.84 2.30
C ALA A 218 18.99 2.52 2.80
N ALA A 219 19.71 1.42 2.60
CA ALA A 219 19.40 0.11 3.13
C ALA A 219 19.45 0.16 4.67
N GLU A 220 18.28 0.25 5.29
CA GLU A 220 18.08 -0.09 6.70
C GLU A 220 17.79 -1.60 6.84
N PRO A 221 18.22 -2.22 7.95
CA PRO A 221 18.05 -3.64 8.15
C PRO A 221 16.57 -3.98 8.35
N ALA A 222 16.15 -5.11 7.74
CA ALA A 222 15.00 -5.91 8.13
C ALA A 222 13.73 -5.15 8.56
N ARG A 223 13.21 -4.25 7.72
CA ARG A 223 11.91 -3.63 7.99
C ARG A 223 10.77 -4.55 7.58
N LEU A 224 10.07 -5.11 8.56
CA LEU A 224 8.75 -5.70 8.36
C LEU A 224 7.67 -4.63 8.57
N ASP A 225 6.58 -4.73 7.80
CA ASP A 225 5.43 -3.83 7.88
C ASP A 225 4.46 -4.29 9.00
N ARG A 226 3.36 -3.55 9.22
CA ARG A 226 2.39 -3.91 10.27
C ARG A 226 1.41 -4.96 9.76
N VAL A 227 1.02 -5.92 10.62
CA VAL A 227 -0.03 -6.92 10.30
C VAL A 227 -1.33 -6.26 9.84
N GLN A 228 -1.67 -5.10 10.41
CA GLN A 228 -2.85 -4.34 10.01
C GLN A 228 -2.78 -3.81 8.57
N GLU A 229 -1.59 -3.48 8.07
CA GLU A 229 -1.39 -3.03 6.69
C GLU A 229 -1.58 -4.19 5.71
N ALA A 230 -1.06 -5.37 6.05
CA ALA A 230 -1.32 -6.60 5.32
C ALA A 230 -2.83 -6.94 5.26
N VAL A 231 -3.51 -6.87 6.41
CA VAL A 231 -4.96 -7.10 6.50
C VAL A 231 -5.75 -6.10 5.64
N ALA A 232 -5.38 -4.82 5.66
CA ALA A 232 -6.02 -3.79 4.85
C ALA A 232 -5.84 -4.03 3.34
N ALA A 233 -4.64 -4.42 2.91
CA ALA A 233 -4.35 -4.74 1.52
C ALA A 233 -5.23 -5.90 1.00
N LEU A 234 -5.35 -6.98 1.77
CA LEU A 234 -6.15 -8.14 1.41
C LEU A 234 -7.65 -7.81 1.25
N ARG A 235 -8.19 -6.92 2.10
CA ARG A 235 -9.59 -6.47 2.03
C ARG A 235 -9.94 -5.79 0.70
N VAL A 236 -8.99 -5.09 0.10
CA VAL A 236 -9.20 -4.37 -1.16
C VAL A 236 -8.70 -5.14 -2.39
N GLY A 237 -8.34 -6.43 -2.23
CA GLY A 237 -7.90 -7.30 -3.32
C GLY A 237 -6.40 -7.23 -3.63
N GLY A 238 -5.61 -6.57 -2.78
CA GLY A 238 -4.15 -6.53 -2.88
C GLY A 238 -3.48 -7.83 -2.43
N LEU A 239 -2.17 -7.89 -2.66
CA LEU A 239 -1.29 -9.00 -2.24
C LEU A 239 -0.41 -8.58 -1.06
N VAL A 240 0.08 -9.58 -0.32
CA VAL A 240 0.98 -9.42 0.83
C VAL A 240 2.11 -10.43 0.70
N VAL A 241 3.33 -10.06 1.08
CA VAL A 241 4.43 -11.01 1.24
C VAL A 241 4.45 -11.50 2.70
N VAL A 242 4.42 -12.80 2.91
CA VAL A 242 4.59 -13.38 4.26
C VAL A 242 5.84 -14.24 4.27
N VAL A 243 6.72 -13.99 5.23
CA VAL A 243 7.94 -14.78 5.44
C VAL A 243 7.86 -15.64 6.69
N ASP A 244 8.47 -16.82 6.62
CA ASP A 244 8.68 -17.67 7.78
C ASP A 244 10.06 -17.43 8.42
N ASP A 245 10.35 -18.20 9.47
CA ASP A 245 11.59 -18.11 10.23
C ASP A 245 12.80 -18.58 9.40
N GLU A 246 13.98 -17.99 9.62
CA GLU A 246 15.21 -18.33 8.90
C GLU A 246 15.59 -19.82 9.05
N ASP A 247 15.18 -20.46 10.16
CA ASP A 247 15.43 -21.86 10.47
C ASP A 247 14.39 -22.84 9.89
N ARG A 248 13.34 -22.37 9.19
CA ARG A 248 12.26 -23.22 8.66
C ARG A 248 12.36 -23.45 7.15
N GLU A 249 11.80 -22.58 6.32
CA GLU A 249 11.93 -22.60 4.86
C GLU A 249 12.80 -21.43 4.39
N ASN A 250 12.87 -20.34 5.17
CA ASN A 250 13.55 -19.09 4.83
C ASN A 250 13.07 -18.59 3.45
N GLU A 251 11.75 -18.66 3.25
CA GLU A 251 11.04 -18.36 2.01
C GLU A 251 9.95 -17.33 2.26
N GLY A 252 9.46 -16.74 1.19
CA GLY A 252 8.35 -15.80 1.24
C GLY A 252 7.28 -16.17 0.22
N ASP A 253 6.05 -16.14 0.67
CA ASP A 253 4.88 -16.40 -0.15
C ASP A 253 4.16 -15.08 -0.46
N LEU A 254 3.72 -14.94 -1.72
CA LEU A 254 2.66 -13.99 -2.03
C LEU A 254 1.33 -14.57 -1.55
N ILE A 255 0.62 -13.82 -0.72
CA ILE A 255 -0.70 -14.18 -0.21
C ILE A 255 -1.73 -13.18 -0.76
N GLY A 256 -2.80 -13.71 -1.35
CA GLY A 256 -3.98 -12.95 -1.76
C GLY A 256 -5.27 -13.58 -1.26
N ALA A 257 -6.30 -12.79 -1.02
CA ALA A 257 -7.60 -13.31 -0.61
C ALA A 257 -8.37 -13.86 -1.81
N ALA A 258 -8.78 -15.14 -1.76
CA ALA A 258 -9.46 -15.79 -2.88
C ALA A 258 -10.83 -15.17 -3.20
N ALA A 259 -11.41 -14.39 -2.27
CA ALA A 259 -12.66 -13.67 -2.44
C ALA A 259 -12.53 -12.27 -3.07
N THR A 260 -11.35 -11.64 -3.03
CA THR A 260 -11.13 -10.26 -3.54
C THR A 260 -10.04 -10.14 -4.60
N LEU A 261 -9.04 -11.03 -4.63
CA LEU A 261 -7.98 -11.03 -5.64
C LEU A 261 -8.53 -11.16 -7.07
N ASP A 262 -8.13 -10.28 -7.99
CA ASP A 262 -8.59 -10.30 -9.38
C ASP A 262 -7.65 -11.09 -10.31
N ALA A 263 -7.96 -11.14 -11.61
CA ALA A 263 -7.17 -11.87 -12.59
C ALA A 263 -5.79 -11.23 -12.85
N ALA A 264 -5.67 -9.91 -12.71
CA ALA A 264 -4.41 -9.20 -12.88
C ALA A 264 -3.47 -9.48 -11.70
N GLY A 265 -3.98 -9.43 -10.48
CA GLY A 265 -3.27 -9.80 -9.26
C GLY A 265 -2.84 -11.26 -9.26
N LEU A 266 -3.69 -12.18 -9.74
CA LEU A 266 -3.27 -13.57 -9.89
C LEU A 266 -2.21 -13.73 -11.01
N GLY A 267 -2.34 -12.99 -12.11
CA GLY A 267 -1.32 -12.93 -13.15
C GLY A 267 0.04 -12.45 -12.63
N PHE A 268 0.03 -11.43 -11.76
CA PHE A 268 1.21 -10.94 -11.06
C PHE A 268 1.82 -12.03 -10.15
N MET A 269 0.99 -12.69 -9.34
CA MET A 269 1.43 -13.81 -8.50
C MET A 269 2.13 -14.86 -9.36
N ILE A 270 1.53 -15.30 -10.46
CA ILE A 270 2.12 -16.29 -11.37
C ILE A 270 3.45 -15.82 -11.96
N ARG A 271 3.58 -14.54 -12.34
CA ARG A 271 4.79 -14.00 -12.97
C ARG A 271 6.01 -13.98 -12.04
N HIS A 272 5.78 -13.80 -10.73
CA HIS A 272 6.84 -13.56 -9.75
C HIS A 272 7.04 -14.72 -8.75
N THR A 273 6.33 -15.84 -8.94
CA THR A 273 6.40 -17.02 -8.07
C THR A 273 6.76 -18.27 -8.87
N SER A 274 6.85 -19.40 -8.17
CA SER A 274 6.95 -20.73 -8.77
C SER A 274 5.82 -21.04 -9.77
N GLY A 275 4.69 -20.31 -9.69
CA GLY A 275 3.49 -20.54 -10.48
C GLY A 275 2.61 -21.66 -9.95
N VAL A 276 3.03 -22.34 -8.86
CA VAL A 276 2.27 -23.39 -8.17
C VAL A 276 1.25 -22.74 -7.23
N VAL A 277 0.14 -22.28 -7.81
CA VAL A 277 -0.92 -21.58 -7.07
C VAL A 277 -1.66 -22.56 -6.15
N CYS A 278 -1.44 -22.40 -4.86
CA CYS A 278 -2.14 -23.14 -3.83
C CYS A 278 -3.28 -22.32 -3.23
N ALA A 279 -4.30 -23.00 -2.69
CA ALA A 279 -5.46 -22.36 -2.06
C ALA A 279 -5.64 -22.81 -0.60
N PRO A 280 -4.94 -22.19 0.37
CA PRO A 280 -5.14 -22.45 1.79
C PRO A 280 -6.57 -22.18 2.21
N MET A 281 -7.16 -23.12 2.95
CA MET A 281 -8.50 -22.99 3.49
C MET A 281 -8.66 -23.75 4.81
N SER A 282 -9.70 -23.43 5.56
CA SER A 282 -10.01 -24.22 6.75
C SER A 282 -10.49 -25.63 6.42
N THR A 283 -10.26 -26.54 7.37
CA THR A 283 -10.75 -27.93 7.32
C THR A 283 -12.23 -28.00 6.99
N ALA A 284 -13.05 -27.20 7.67
CA ALA A 284 -14.49 -27.12 7.45
C ALA A 284 -14.86 -26.73 6.02
N ARG A 285 -14.12 -25.79 5.42
CA ARG A 285 -14.36 -25.38 4.04
C ARG A 285 -13.99 -26.48 3.05
N ALA A 286 -12.85 -27.13 3.25
CA ALA A 286 -12.43 -28.26 2.44
C ALA A 286 -13.41 -29.44 2.53
N ASP A 287 -13.94 -29.72 3.73
CA ASP A 287 -14.96 -30.76 3.95
C ASP A 287 -16.27 -30.42 3.21
N ALA A 288 -16.75 -29.18 3.32
CA ALA A 288 -17.97 -28.72 2.64
C ALA A 288 -17.89 -28.87 1.10
N LEU A 289 -16.69 -28.68 0.54
CA LEU A 289 -16.43 -28.82 -0.89
C LEU A 289 -16.05 -30.24 -1.31
N GLY A 290 -15.93 -31.18 -0.38
CA GLY A 290 -15.51 -32.56 -0.68
C GLY A 290 -14.09 -32.63 -1.24
N LEU A 291 -13.14 -31.93 -0.61
CA LEU A 291 -11.72 -31.91 -0.99
C LEU A 291 -10.90 -32.77 0.00
N PRO A 292 -10.76 -34.09 -0.24
CA PRO A 292 -9.96 -34.97 0.59
C PRO A 292 -8.45 -34.75 0.35
N PRO A 293 -7.58 -35.19 1.27
CA PRO A 293 -6.13 -35.22 1.06
C PRO A 293 -5.75 -35.91 -0.26
N MET A 294 -4.70 -35.40 -0.92
CA MET A 294 -4.24 -35.94 -2.21
C MET A 294 -3.68 -37.36 -2.07
N LEU A 295 -2.98 -37.64 -0.96
CA LEU A 295 -2.33 -38.92 -0.68
C LEU A 295 -2.84 -39.49 0.65
N ALA A 296 -3.00 -40.81 0.70
CA ALA A 296 -3.38 -41.51 1.94
C ALA A 296 -2.29 -41.44 3.02
N ARG A 297 -1.01 -41.38 2.62
CA ARG A 297 0.14 -41.18 3.49
C ARG A 297 0.96 -40.02 2.95
N ASN A 298 0.99 -38.91 3.68
CA ASN A 298 1.80 -37.75 3.32
C ASN A 298 3.25 -38.00 3.73
N GLU A 299 4.16 -38.00 2.75
CA GLU A 299 5.61 -38.19 2.95
C GLU A 299 6.39 -36.88 2.81
N ASP A 300 5.69 -35.76 2.60
CA ASP A 300 6.30 -34.43 2.60
C ASP A 300 6.98 -34.13 3.95
N PRO A 301 8.28 -33.75 3.98
CA PRO A 301 8.99 -33.48 5.22
C PRO A 301 8.36 -32.39 6.11
N LYS A 302 7.63 -31.45 5.50
CA LYS A 302 6.95 -30.34 6.19
C LYS A 302 5.46 -30.63 6.45
N GLY A 303 4.99 -31.80 6.06
CA GLY A 303 3.61 -32.25 6.21
C GLY A 303 2.59 -31.36 5.50
N THR A 304 2.96 -30.71 4.40
CA THR A 304 2.08 -29.79 3.67
C THR A 304 0.82 -30.52 3.19
N ALA A 305 -0.33 -30.02 3.65
CA ALA A 305 -1.61 -30.74 3.60
C ALA A 305 -2.36 -30.51 2.28
N TYR A 306 -1.77 -30.96 1.17
CA TYR A 306 -2.39 -30.92 -0.15
C TYR A 306 -3.66 -31.78 -0.21
N THR A 307 -4.70 -31.20 -0.80
CA THR A 307 -5.89 -31.93 -1.26
C THR A 307 -5.77 -32.23 -2.75
N VAL A 308 -6.70 -33.04 -3.28
CA VAL A 308 -6.82 -33.24 -4.73
C VAL A 308 -6.98 -31.90 -5.46
N THR A 309 -6.27 -31.72 -6.58
CA THR A 309 -6.34 -30.48 -7.36
C THR A 309 -7.72 -30.30 -7.99
N CYS A 310 -8.12 -29.04 -8.20
CA CYS A 310 -9.44 -28.74 -8.74
C CYS A 310 -9.46 -27.50 -9.65
N ASP A 311 -10.49 -27.43 -10.47
CA ASP A 311 -10.89 -26.27 -11.27
C ASP A 311 -12.39 -25.99 -11.06
N ALA A 312 -12.84 -24.76 -11.32
CA ALA A 312 -14.26 -24.44 -11.39
C ALA A 312 -14.95 -25.26 -12.50
N ALA A 313 -16.10 -25.86 -12.21
CA ALA A 313 -16.85 -26.67 -13.19
C ALA A 313 -17.44 -25.83 -14.34
N SER A 314 -17.56 -24.52 -14.18
CA SER A 314 -18.13 -23.62 -15.19
C SER A 314 -17.51 -22.22 -15.15
N GLY A 315 -17.62 -21.50 -16.28
CA GLY A 315 -17.08 -20.14 -16.43
C GLY A 315 -15.57 -20.08 -16.66
N ILE A 316 -14.97 -21.19 -17.08
CA ILE A 316 -13.55 -21.33 -17.43
C ILE A 316 -13.41 -22.07 -18.77
N THR A 317 -12.20 -22.10 -19.32
CA THR A 317 -11.87 -22.83 -20.54
C THR A 317 -11.00 -24.05 -20.23
N THR A 318 -9.69 -23.87 -20.17
CA THR A 318 -8.73 -24.93 -19.87
C THR A 318 -8.36 -24.99 -18.40
N GLY A 319 -8.70 -23.96 -17.60
CA GLY A 319 -8.39 -23.90 -16.17
C GLY A 319 -7.06 -23.23 -15.84
N ILE A 320 -6.11 -23.14 -16.78
CA ILE A 320 -4.73 -22.71 -16.49
C ILE A 320 -4.50 -21.19 -16.54
N SER A 321 -5.37 -20.44 -17.22
CA SER A 321 -5.20 -18.99 -17.35
C SER A 321 -5.31 -18.30 -15.98
N ALA A 322 -4.76 -17.10 -15.84
CA ALA A 322 -4.94 -16.34 -14.60
C ALA A 322 -6.44 -16.07 -14.33
N ALA A 323 -7.22 -15.74 -15.36
CA ALA A 323 -8.67 -15.56 -15.22
C ALA A 323 -9.40 -16.84 -14.76
N ASP A 324 -9.03 -18.00 -15.34
CA ASP A 324 -9.64 -19.29 -15.01
C ASP A 324 -9.30 -19.73 -13.58
N ARG A 325 -8.04 -19.56 -13.16
CA ARG A 325 -7.62 -19.85 -11.78
C ARG A 325 -8.24 -18.88 -10.78
N THR A 326 -8.39 -17.59 -11.11
CA THR A 326 -9.14 -16.64 -10.28
C THR A 326 -10.60 -17.05 -10.13
N ARG A 327 -11.24 -17.53 -11.21
CA ARG A 327 -12.61 -18.06 -11.15
C ARG A 327 -12.71 -19.27 -10.21
N THR A 328 -11.74 -20.19 -10.29
CA THR A 328 -11.66 -21.34 -9.38
C THR A 328 -11.50 -20.90 -7.92
N LEU A 329 -10.59 -19.96 -7.63
CA LEU A 329 -10.43 -19.38 -6.29
C LEU A 329 -11.72 -18.74 -5.76
N ARG A 330 -12.47 -18.04 -6.61
CA ARG A 330 -13.78 -17.48 -6.24
C ARG A 330 -14.81 -18.56 -5.88
N VAL A 331 -14.88 -19.65 -6.64
CA VAL A 331 -15.75 -20.79 -6.31
C VAL A 331 -15.34 -21.43 -4.98
N LEU A 332 -14.03 -21.59 -4.74
CA LEU A 332 -13.52 -22.11 -3.47
C LEU A 332 -13.90 -21.21 -2.29
N ALA A 333 -13.87 -19.89 -2.45
CA ALA A 333 -14.19 -18.93 -1.39
C ALA A 333 -15.70 -18.71 -1.15
N ASP A 334 -16.55 -18.92 -2.16
CA ASP A 334 -17.99 -18.63 -2.07
C ASP A 334 -18.71 -19.62 -1.14
N PRO A 335 -19.30 -19.18 -0.02
CA PRO A 335 -19.97 -20.07 0.94
C PRO A 335 -21.13 -20.87 0.35
N ALA A 336 -21.72 -20.43 -0.78
CA ALA A 336 -22.78 -21.15 -1.47
C ALA A 336 -22.29 -22.30 -2.36
N SER A 337 -21.00 -22.35 -2.71
CA SER A 337 -20.45 -23.39 -3.57
C SER A 337 -20.48 -24.76 -2.91
N THR A 338 -20.70 -25.76 -3.74
CA THR A 338 -20.84 -27.18 -3.39
C THR A 338 -19.77 -28.02 -4.10
N PRO A 339 -19.63 -29.33 -3.78
CA PRO A 339 -18.69 -30.19 -4.48
C PRO A 339 -18.91 -30.29 -6.00
N ALA A 340 -20.14 -30.05 -6.48
CA ALA A 340 -20.50 -30.12 -7.90
C ALA A 340 -20.00 -28.92 -8.71
N ASP A 341 -19.64 -27.82 -8.04
CA ASP A 341 -19.11 -26.61 -8.68
C ASP A 341 -17.61 -26.75 -9.01
N LEU A 342 -17.01 -27.90 -8.72
CA LEU A 342 -15.59 -28.19 -8.90
C LEU A 342 -15.37 -29.48 -9.72
N THR A 343 -14.46 -29.43 -10.68
CA THR A 343 -13.92 -30.61 -11.37
C THR A 343 -12.57 -31.01 -10.80
N ARG A 344 -12.24 -32.31 -10.86
CA ARG A 344 -10.97 -32.89 -10.39
C ARG A 344 -10.44 -33.87 -11.44
N PRO A 345 -9.14 -33.82 -11.81
CA PRO A 345 -8.13 -32.87 -11.37
C PRO A 345 -8.38 -31.45 -11.92
N GLY A 346 -7.54 -30.50 -11.51
CA GLY A 346 -7.47 -29.14 -12.06
C GLY A 346 -6.13 -28.47 -11.76
N HIS A 347 -6.11 -27.14 -11.82
CA HIS A 347 -4.87 -26.34 -11.83
C HIS A 347 -4.67 -25.47 -10.58
N VAL A 348 -5.61 -25.50 -9.63
CA VAL A 348 -5.43 -24.93 -8.28
C VAL A 348 -5.24 -26.07 -7.29
N LEU A 349 -4.30 -25.91 -6.33
CA LEU A 349 -3.96 -26.91 -5.33
C LEU A 349 -4.50 -26.49 -3.94
N PRO A 350 -5.68 -26.96 -3.50
CA PRO A 350 -6.19 -26.56 -2.20
C PRO A 350 -5.38 -27.19 -1.06
N LEU A 351 -5.15 -26.41 -0.01
CA LEU A 351 -4.38 -26.79 1.17
C LEU A 351 -5.27 -26.68 2.42
N ARG A 352 -5.23 -27.67 3.30
CA ARG A 352 -5.96 -27.65 4.58
C ARG A 352 -5.10 -27.05 5.69
N ALA A 353 -5.50 -25.90 6.22
CA ALA A 353 -4.89 -25.34 7.43
C ALA A 353 -5.34 -26.13 8.67
N VAL A 354 -4.44 -26.32 9.64
CA VAL A 354 -4.81 -26.90 10.94
C VAL A 354 -5.71 -25.95 11.74
N ASP A 355 -6.58 -26.50 12.58
CA ASP A 355 -7.62 -25.71 13.27
C ASP A 355 -7.05 -24.66 14.24
N GLY A 356 -5.91 -24.94 14.91
CA GLY A 356 -5.23 -23.98 15.77
C GLY A 356 -4.38 -22.93 15.04
N GLY A 357 -4.38 -22.93 13.69
CA GLY A 357 -3.72 -21.92 12.87
C GLY A 357 -2.22 -21.83 13.12
N VAL A 358 -1.67 -20.61 13.01
CA VAL A 358 -0.22 -20.35 13.11
C VAL A 358 0.39 -20.70 14.46
N ARG A 359 -0.44 -20.86 15.50
CA ARG A 359 -0.01 -21.26 16.84
C ARG A 359 0.29 -22.75 16.95
N ASP A 360 -0.45 -23.57 16.21
CA ASP A 360 -0.24 -25.01 16.15
C ASP A 360 0.77 -25.39 15.06
N ARG A 361 0.70 -24.73 13.90
CA ARG A 361 1.63 -24.93 12.78
C ARG A 361 2.06 -23.60 12.17
N ARG A 362 3.34 -23.27 12.30
CA ARG A 362 3.96 -22.04 11.77
C ARG A 362 4.20 -22.12 10.25
N GLY A 363 3.17 -22.36 9.45
CA GLY A 363 3.26 -22.47 8.00
C GLY A 363 2.53 -21.34 7.27
N HIS A 364 2.92 -21.09 6.01
CA HIS A 364 2.25 -20.13 5.12
C HIS A 364 0.76 -20.48 4.90
N THR A 365 0.43 -21.77 4.89
CA THR A 365 -0.96 -22.25 4.83
C THR A 365 -1.81 -21.70 5.97
N GLU A 366 -1.34 -21.83 7.21
CA GLU A 366 -2.04 -21.34 8.39
C GLU A 366 -2.06 -19.81 8.43
N ALA A 367 -0.94 -19.17 8.10
CA ALA A 367 -0.84 -17.71 8.08
C ALA A 367 -1.84 -17.09 7.10
N ALA A 368 -2.02 -17.69 5.93
CA ALA A 368 -2.97 -17.24 4.93
C ALA A 368 -4.42 -17.27 5.46
N VAL A 369 -4.82 -18.35 6.14
CA VAL A 369 -6.17 -18.50 6.71
C VAL A 369 -6.39 -17.53 7.88
N GLU A 370 -5.41 -17.34 8.75
CA GLU A 370 -5.49 -16.35 9.85
C GLU A 370 -5.63 -14.91 9.33
N LEU A 371 -4.90 -14.57 8.27
CA LEU A 371 -5.04 -13.26 7.63
C LEU A 371 -6.44 -13.07 7.03
N MET A 372 -7.06 -14.11 6.46
CA MET A 372 -8.45 -14.03 5.99
C MET A 372 -9.40 -13.75 7.15
N ARG A 373 -9.22 -14.42 8.30
CA ARG A 373 -10.02 -14.19 9.51
C ARG A 373 -9.88 -12.76 10.02
N LEU A 374 -8.65 -12.25 10.16
CA LEU A 374 -8.39 -10.87 10.56
C LEU A 374 -8.97 -9.85 9.56
N ALA A 375 -8.96 -10.19 8.27
CA ALA A 375 -9.58 -9.39 7.22
C ALA A 375 -11.11 -9.44 7.21
N GLY A 376 -11.75 -10.37 7.93
CA GLY A 376 -13.21 -10.57 7.88
C GLY A 376 -13.67 -11.13 6.52
N LEU A 377 -12.81 -11.89 5.85
CA LEU A 377 -13.06 -12.50 4.54
C LEU A 377 -13.30 -14.01 4.69
N PRO A 378 -13.91 -14.67 3.68
CA PRO A 378 -13.98 -16.13 3.66
C PRO A 378 -12.60 -16.76 3.83
N GLU A 379 -12.53 -17.85 4.58
CA GLU A 379 -11.29 -18.54 4.98
C GLU A 379 -10.67 -19.33 3.82
N VAL A 380 -10.44 -18.67 2.67
CA VAL A 380 -9.77 -19.19 1.50
C VAL A 380 -8.84 -18.13 0.93
N ALA A 381 -7.56 -18.48 0.78
CA ALA A 381 -6.54 -17.63 0.20
C ALA A 381 -6.00 -18.23 -1.11
N ALA A 382 -5.14 -17.47 -1.78
CA ALA A 382 -4.23 -17.93 -2.82
C ALA A 382 -2.80 -17.66 -2.34
N ILE A 383 -1.93 -18.67 -2.41
CA ILE A 383 -0.50 -18.53 -2.09
C ILE A 383 0.37 -19.13 -3.18
N ALA A 384 1.55 -18.56 -3.38
CA ALA A 384 2.64 -19.13 -4.17
C ALA A 384 3.98 -18.50 -3.75
N GLU A 385 5.04 -19.31 -3.78
CA GLU A 385 6.35 -18.96 -3.25
C GLU A 385 7.15 -18.09 -4.24
N VAL A 386 7.76 -17.00 -3.76
CA VAL A 386 8.42 -15.99 -4.60
C VAL A 386 9.80 -16.46 -5.07
N VAL A 387 10.07 -16.29 -6.36
CA VAL A 387 11.31 -16.74 -7.01
C VAL A 387 12.07 -15.60 -7.68
N HIS A 388 13.36 -15.80 -7.90
CA HIS A 388 14.17 -15.04 -8.83
C HIS A 388 13.84 -15.45 -10.28
N GLU A 389 14.27 -14.64 -11.25
CA GLU A 389 14.06 -14.95 -12.68
C GLU A 389 14.77 -16.24 -13.13
N ASP A 390 15.82 -16.66 -12.42
CA ASP A 390 16.51 -17.93 -12.68
C ASP A 390 15.83 -19.15 -12.02
N GLY A 391 14.72 -18.93 -11.30
CA GLY A 391 13.94 -19.94 -10.61
C GLY A 391 14.43 -20.29 -9.20
N SER A 392 15.50 -19.67 -8.71
CA SER A 392 15.93 -19.82 -7.31
C SER A 392 14.98 -19.07 -6.36
N MET A 393 14.85 -19.56 -5.12
CA MET A 393 13.94 -18.96 -4.13
C MET A 393 14.49 -17.63 -3.60
N ARG A 394 13.64 -16.60 -3.50
CA ARG A 394 14.05 -15.34 -2.89
C ARG A 394 14.14 -15.50 -1.36
N ARG A 395 15.22 -14.97 -0.78
CA ARG A 395 15.42 -14.91 0.67
C ARG A 395 15.03 -13.53 1.21
N PHE A 396 14.99 -13.40 2.53
CA PHE A 396 14.49 -12.22 3.22
C PHE A 396 14.95 -10.86 2.62
N PRO A 397 16.26 -10.62 2.36
CA PRO A 397 16.69 -9.33 1.82
C PRO A 397 16.09 -9.01 0.44
N ASP A 398 16.02 -10.02 -0.44
CA ASP A 398 15.48 -9.87 -1.79
C ASP A 398 13.95 -9.78 -1.80
N LEU A 399 13.30 -10.42 -0.82
CA LEU A 399 11.86 -10.30 -0.60
C LEU A 399 11.47 -8.91 -0.13
N ARG A 400 12.30 -8.28 0.72
CA ARG A 400 12.05 -6.89 1.14
C ARG A 400 12.16 -5.93 -0.03
N ILE A 401 13.20 -6.08 -0.86
CA ILE A 401 13.38 -5.29 -2.08
C ILE A 401 12.19 -5.50 -3.03
N PHE A 402 11.79 -6.75 -3.23
CA PHE A 402 10.63 -7.10 -4.06
C PHE A 402 9.33 -6.47 -3.55
N ALA A 403 9.08 -6.54 -2.24
CA ALA A 403 7.90 -5.98 -1.62
C ALA A 403 7.88 -4.44 -1.77
N ASP A 404 9.03 -3.76 -1.60
CA ASP A 404 9.13 -2.32 -1.76
C ASP A 404 8.96 -1.88 -3.23
N GLU A 405 9.56 -2.63 -4.17
CA GLU A 405 9.45 -2.38 -5.61
C GLU A 405 7.98 -2.44 -6.10
N HIS A 406 7.21 -3.36 -5.53
CA HIS A 406 5.82 -3.60 -5.93
C HIS A 406 4.77 -3.00 -4.97
N GLY A 407 5.20 -2.27 -3.95
CA GLY A 407 4.30 -1.64 -2.97
C GLY A 407 3.47 -2.63 -2.16
N LEU A 408 4.04 -3.80 -1.86
CA LEU A 408 3.39 -4.89 -1.13
C LEU A 408 3.76 -4.82 0.36
N PRO A 409 2.80 -4.92 1.29
CA PRO A 409 3.12 -5.13 2.69
C PRO A 409 3.87 -6.47 2.86
N MET A 410 4.92 -6.48 3.68
CA MET A 410 5.65 -7.70 4.03
C MET A 410 5.66 -7.89 5.54
N ILE A 411 5.17 -9.03 6.02
CA ILE A 411 5.12 -9.39 7.44
C ILE A 411 5.76 -10.76 7.69
N SER A 412 6.09 -11.09 8.94
CA SER A 412 6.50 -12.44 9.32
C SER A 412 5.40 -13.23 10.01
N ILE A 413 5.48 -14.56 9.96
CA ILE A 413 4.62 -15.45 10.75
C ILE A 413 4.77 -15.16 12.25
N GLU A 414 5.98 -14.82 12.72
CA GLU A 414 6.21 -14.44 14.12
C GLU A 414 5.47 -13.16 14.50
N GLN A 415 5.49 -12.13 13.66
CA GLN A 415 4.71 -10.92 13.88
C GLN A 415 3.20 -11.22 13.91
N LEU A 416 2.73 -12.13 13.05
CA LEU A 416 1.33 -12.56 13.04
C LEU A 416 0.95 -13.28 14.33
N ILE A 417 1.80 -14.19 14.84
CA ILE A 417 1.59 -14.85 16.14
C ILE A 417 1.55 -13.81 17.25
N ALA A 418 2.53 -12.90 17.31
CA ALA A 418 2.58 -11.85 18.31
C ALA A 418 1.35 -10.92 18.25
N HIS A 419 0.86 -10.61 17.04
CA HIS A 419 -0.36 -9.84 16.84
C HIS A 419 -1.60 -10.58 17.35
N LEU A 420 -1.69 -11.88 17.10
CA LEU A 420 -2.81 -12.70 17.55
C LEU A 420 -2.77 -12.93 19.07
N ASP A 421 -1.58 -13.03 19.67
CA ASP A 421 -1.36 -13.25 21.11
C ASP A 421 -1.43 -11.97 21.94
N ALA A 422 -1.24 -10.81 21.30
CA ALA A 422 -1.50 -9.53 21.93
C ALA A 422 -2.97 -9.50 22.36
N ALA A 423 -3.19 -9.42 23.68
CA ALA A 423 -4.51 -9.08 24.19
C ALA A 423 -4.98 -7.82 23.48
N PRO A 424 -6.23 -7.73 22.98
CA PRO A 424 -6.69 -6.57 22.23
C PRO A 424 -6.50 -5.31 23.08
N THR A 425 -5.41 -4.59 22.80
CA THR A 425 -5.12 -3.29 23.39
C THR A 425 -5.98 -2.31 22.63
N ALA A 426 -6.95 -1.74 23.33
CA ALA A 426 -7.74 -0.65 22.78
C ALA A 426 -6.76 0.39 22.20
N PRO A 427 -6.96 0.86 20.96
CA PRO A 427 -6.03 1.82 20.37
C PRO A 427 -5.99 3.10 21.23
N PRO A 428 -4.91 3.91 21.16
CA PRO A 428 -4.73 5.05 22.05
C PRO A 428 -5.93 6.01 21.93
N ALA A 429 -6.80 5.98 22.94
CA ALA A 429 -7.93 6.88 23.06
C ALA A 429 -7.46 8.24 23.60
N PRO A 430 -7.96 9.38 23.11
CA PRO A 430 -7.63 10.69 23.67
C PRO A 430 -7.94 10.77 25.18
N GLU A 431 -7.28 11.67 25.91
CA GLU A 431 -7.63 11.92 27.31
C GLU A 431 -9.12 12.29 27.47
N PRO A 432 -9.80 11.88 28.55
CA PRO A 432 -11.19 12.24 28.76
C PRO A 432 -11.36 13.75 28.97
N VAL A 433 -12.43 14.31 28.41
CA VAL A 433 -12.79 15.73 28.55
C VAL A 433 -14.06 15.87 29.36
N LEU A 434 -14.13 16.87 30.23
CA LEU A 434 -15.32 17.18 31.00
C LEU A 434 -16.36 17.90 30.14
N VAL A 435 -17.51 17.26 29.95
CA VAL A 435 -18.61 17.78 29.13
C VAL A 435 -19.85 17.98 30.00
N PRO A 436 -20.33 19.23 30.18
CA PRO A 436 -21.59 19.49 30.85
C PRO A 436 -22.77 19.12 29.94
N THR A 437 -23.76 18.44 30.49
CA THR A 437 -25.00 18.06 29.81
C THR A 437 -26.21 18.52 30.62
N GLU A 438 -27.41 18.47 30.04
CA GLU A 438 -28.65 18.72 30.79
C GLU A 438 -28.87 17.74 31.96
N HIS A 439 -28.19 16.59 31.94
CA HIS A 439 -28.29 15.56 32.98
C HIS A 439 -27.21 15.70 34.07
N GLY A 440 -26.15 16.47 33.83
CA GLY A 440 -25.00 16.58 34.74
C GLY A 440 -23.66 16.60 34.01
N LEU A 441 -22.57 16.51 34.77
CA LEU A 441 -21.21 16.56 34.26
C LEU A 441 -20.66 15.15 34.00
N PHE A 442 -20.08 14.95 32.82
CA PHE A 442 -19.50 13.66 32.41
C PHE A 442 -18.06 13.82 31.92
N ALA A 443 -17.19 12.89 32.29
CA ALA A 443 -15.91 12.67 31.63
C ALA A 443 -16.15 11.83 30.37
N MET A 444 -16.00 12.46 29.21
CA MET A 444 -16.26 11.87 27.90
C MET A 444 -14.96 11.53 27.17
N ARG A 445 -14.90 10.35 26.55
CA ARG A 445 -13.72 9.84 25.84
C ARG A 445 -14.13 9.13 24.56
N ALA A 446 -13.50 9.50 23.45
CA ALA A 446 -13.66 8.79 22.19
C ALA A 446 -12.80 7.53 22.19
N TRP A 447 -13.30 6.46 21.58
CA TRP A 447 -12.62 5.17 21.47
C TRP A 447 -12.57 4.75 20.00
N PRO A 448 -11.39 4.60 19.41
CA PRO A 448 -11.26 4.09 18.05
C PRO A 448 -11.74 2.64 17.96
N GLY A 449 -12.56 2.37 16.95
CA GLY A 449 -13.10 1.07 16.59
C GLY A 449 -12.72 0.66 15.16
N ALA A 450 -13.23 -0.50 14.73
CA ALA A 450 -13.00 -1.06 13.41
C ALA A 450 -13.58 -0.17 12.31
N GLY A 451 -12.94 -0.19 11.13
CA GLY A 451 -13.42 0.54 9.95
C GLY A 451 -13.42 2.06 10.09
N GLY A 452 -12.65 2.63 11.02
CA GLY A 452 -12.60 4.07 11.25
C GLY A 452 -13.79 4.62 12.05
N VAL A 453 -14.61 3.74 12.64
CA VAL A 453 -15.67 4.15 13.56
C VAL A 453 -15.06 4.61 14.88
N GLU A 454 -15.64 5.63 15.51
CA GLU A 454 -15.27 6.07 16.85
C GLU A 454 -16.47 5.91 17.78
N HIS A 455 -16.30 5.18 18.88
CA HIS A 455 -17.29 5.05 19.95
C HIS A 455 -17.07 6.11 21.02
N LEU A 456 -18.01 6.26 21.96
CA LEU A 456 -17.92 7.22 23.05
C LEU A 456 -18.17 6.53 24.40
N SER A 457 -17.34 6.80 25.39
CA SER A 457 -17.70 6.57 26.80
C SER A 457 -18.01 7.89 27.49
N ALA A 458 -19.04 7.93 28.34
CA ALA A 458 -19.35 9.07 29.20
C ALA A 458 -19.53 8.59 30.65
N THR A 459 -18.59 8.91 31.52
CA THR A 459 -18.60 8.55 32.95
C THR A 459 -19.07 9.73 33.78
N ALA A 460 -20.07 9.55 34.64
CA ALA A 460 -20.57 10.61 35.51
C ALA A 460 -19.49 11.01 36.54
N VAL A 461 -19.25 12.30 36.71
CA VAL A 461 -18.20 12.84 37.59
C VAL A 461 -18.70 13.95 38.50
N HIS A 462 -17.94 14.20 39.58
CA HIS A 462 -18.06 15.39 40.40
C HIS A 462 -17.42 16.61 39.69
N PRO A 463 -17.67 17.86 40.16
CA PRO A 463 -17.07 19.07 39.56
C PRO A 463 -15.54 19.10 39.52
N ASP A 464 -14.88 18.32 40.38
CA ASP A 464 -13.42 18.15 40.41
C ASP A 464 -12.90 17.08 39.41
N GLY A 465 -13.79 16.48 38.62
CA GLY A 465 -13.48 15.45 37.63
C GLY A 465 -13.39 14.03 38.19
N THR A 466 -13.58 13.81 39.50
CA THR A 466 -13.55 12.47 40.08
C THR A 466 -14.81 11.67 39.72
N PRO A 467 -14.69 10.36 39.38
CA PRO A 467 -15.86 9.53 39.06
C PRO A 467 -16.86 9.44 40.21
N ARG A 468 -18.15 9.66 39.90
CA ARG A 468 -19.24 9.38 40.84
C ARG A 468 -19.41 7.88 40.96
N THR A 469 -19.38 7.37 42.19
CA THR A 469 -19.58 5.95 42.48
C THR A 469 -20.83 5.75 43.32
N GLY A 470 -21.59 4.70 43.02
CA GLY A 470 -22.74 4.27 43.80
C GLY A 470 -22.43 3.00 44.60
N PRO A 471 -23.33 2.57 45.51
CA PRO A 471 -23.16 1.33 46.25
C PRO A 471 -23.20 0.12 45.30
N GLY A 472 -22.28 -0.83 45.52
CA GLY A 472 -22.17 -2.07 44.73
C GLY A 472 -21.28 -1.95 43.50
N ALA A 473 -21.45 -2.88 42.54
CA ALA A 473 -20.70 -2.85 41.29
C ALA A 473 -21.11 -1.64 40.42
N PRO A 474 -20.18 -1.09 39.60
CA PRO A 474 -20.43 0.08 38.77
C PRO A 474 -21.59 -0.16 37.78
N LEU A 475 -22.43 0.87 37.62
CA LEU A 475 -23.49 0.90 36.62
C LEU A 475 -22.89 1.19 35.25
N VAL A 476 -23.22 0.34 34.27
CA VAL A 476 -22.80 0.52 32.89
C VAL A 476 -24.03 0.46 32.01
N ARG A 477 -24.18 1.46 31.15
CA ARG A 477 -25.22 1.47 30.13
C ARG A 477 -24.59 1.29 28.75
N LEU A 478 -24.95 0.21 28.08
CA LEU A 478 -24.50 -0.05 26.71
C LEU A 478 -25.55 0.41 25.69
N HIS A 479 -25.30 1.56 25.07
CA HIS A 479 -26.19 2.19 24.10
C HIS A 479 -25.72 1.91 22.66
N SER A 480 -26.64 1.53 21.79
CA SER A 480 -26.36 1.27 20.38
C SER A 480 -26.86 2.46 19.58
N GLU A 481 -26.00 3.02 18.73
CA GLU A 481 -26.31 4.18 17.89
C GLU A 481 -27.63 4.02 17.13
N CYS A 482 -28.48 5.04 17.20
CA CYS A 482 -29.71 5.15 16.45
C CYS A 482 -29.94 6.62 16.07
N LEU A 483 -29.43 7.06 14.92
CA LEU A 483 -29.51 8.45 14.46
C LEU A 483 -30.95 8.98 14.50
N THR A 484 -31.89 8.20 13.96
CA THR A 484 -33.30 8.62 13.90
C THR A 484 -33.93 8.78 15.28
N GLY A 485 -33.53 7.98 16.27
CA GLY A 485 -34.10 8.01 17.62
C GLY A 485 -33.40 9.03 18.51
N ASP A 486 -32.06 8.98 18.52
CA ASP A 486 -31.21 9.70 19.46
C ASP A 486 -31.08 11.17 19.08
N VAL A 487 -30.93 11.46 17.79
CA VAL A 487 -30.72 12.82 17.27
C VAL A 487 -32.02 13.45 16.76
N LEU A 488 -32.80 12.71 15.97
CA LEU A 488 -34.02 13.25 15.33
C LEU A 488 -35.31 13.05 16.15
N GLY A 489 -35.26 12.33 17.27
CA GLY A 489 -36.41 12.16 18.16
C GLY A 489 -37.55 11.30 17.58
N SER A 490 -37.24 10.33 16.72
CA SER A 490 -38.24 9.42 16.14
C SER A 490 -39.07 8.69 17.20
N LEU A 491 -40.39 8.73 17.03
CA LEU A 491 -41.36 8.02 17.88
C LEU A 491 -41.57 6.56 17.48
N ARG A 492 -40.95 6.09 16.37
CA ARG A 492 -41.02 4.68 15.93
C ARG A 492 -40.19 3.74 16.81
N CYS A 493 -39.27 4.27 17.61
CA CYS A 493 -38.42 3.51 18.51
C CYS A 493 -38.30 4.20 19.88
N ASP A 494 -37.79 3.47 20.86
CA ASP A 494 -37.55 3.93 22.24
C ASP A 494 -36.10 4.39 22.50
N CYS A 495 -35.22 4.37 21.49
CA CYS A 495 -33.78 4.63 21.64
C CYS A 495 -33.47 6.00 22.28
N GLY A 496 -33.99 7.09 21.72
CA GLY A 496 -33.73 8.45 22.23
C GLY A 496 -34.21 8.67 23.67
N PRO A 497 -35.47 8.33 24.01
CA PRO A 497 -35.94 8.34 25.39
C PRO A 497 -35.08 7.48 26.34
N GLN A 498 -34.70 6.27 25.92
CA GLN A 498 -33.80 5.41 26.71
C GLN A 498 -32.41 6.05 26.89
N LEU A 499 -31.86 6.75 25.90
CA LEU A 499 -30.56 7.44 26.03
C LEU A 499 -30.63 8.49 27.14
N ARG A 500 -31.65 9.36 27.10
CA ARG A 500 -31.87 10.42 28.10
C ARG A 500 -32.13 9.85 29.50
N GLN A 501 -33.01 8.85 29.62
CA GLN A 501 -33.29 8.19 30.90
C GLN A 501 -32.02 7.55 31.49
N GLY A 502 -31.24 6.89 30.65
CA GLY A 502 -29.97 6.30 31.04
C GLY A 502 -28.95 7.34 31.51
N LEU A 503 -28.78 8.44 30.79
CA LEU A 503 -27.88 9.53 31.20
C LEU A 503 -28.32 10.15 32.53
N ALA A 504 -29.61 10.39 32.73
CA ALA A 504 -30.15 10.88 34.00
C ALA A 504 -29.87 9.91 35.16
N MET A 505 -30.10 8.61 34.96
CA MET A 505 -29.83 7.56 35.95
C MET A 505 -28.34 7.52 36.34
N LEU A 506 -27.44 7.56 35.35
CA LEU A 506 -25.99 7.52 35.57
C LEU A 506 -25.49 8.81 36.24
N ALA A 507 -26.04 9.97 35.88
CA ALA A 507 -25.72 11.22 36.54
C ALA A 507 -26.12 11.21 38.02
N GLU A 508 -27.28 10.65 38.35
CA GLU A 508 -27.75 10.55 39.75
C GLU A 508 -26.93 9.53 40.55
N ARG A 509 -26.80 8.31 40.04
CA ARG A 509 -26.30 7.14 40.79
C ARG A 509 -24.81 6.88 40.62
N GLY A 510 -24.16 7.56 39.68
CA GLY A 510 -22.80 7.26 39.23
C GLY A 510 -22.77 6.08 38.25
N GLY A 511 -21.83 6.12 37.31
CA GLY A 511 -21.63 5.06 36.31
C GLY A 511 -21.20 5.58 34.94
N THR A 512 -21.18 4.69 33.96
CA THR A 512 -20.64 4.95 32.63
C THR A 512 -21.61 4.54 31.53
N LEU A 513 -21.87 5.45 30.59
CA LEU A 513 -22.49 5.17 29.30
C LEU A 513 -21.42 4.77 28.29
N ILE A 514 -21.63 3.70 27.53
CA ILE A 514 -20.87 3.37 26.32
C ILE A 514 -21.82 3.51 25.14
N TYR A 515 -21.55 4.47 24.25
CA TYR A 515 -22.30 4.70 23.02
C TYR A 515 -21.55 4.08 21.85
N LEU A 516 -22.02 2.92 21.40
CA LEU A 516 -21.45 2.15 20.30
C LEU A 516 -21.98 2.66 18.97
N ARG A 517 -21.10 3.32 18.22
CA ARG A 517 -21.31 3.65 16.81
C ARG A 517 -21.10 2.44 15.90
N GLY A 518 -21.71 2.46 14.72
CA GLY A 518 -21.75 1.33 13.78
C GLY A 518 -22.89 0.34 14.05
N HIS A 519 -23.66 0.52 15.12
CA HIS A 519 -24.80 -0.35 15.46
C HIS A 519 -26.14 0.07 14.83
N GLU A 520 -26.12 1.10 13.98
CA GLU A 520 -27.33 1.63 13.34
C GLU A 520 -28.08 0.53 12.58
N GLY A 521 -29.41 0.53 12.72
CA GLY A 521 -30.28 -0.47 12.10
C GLY A 521 -30.11 -1.89 12.65
N ARG A 522 -29.41 -2.09 13.79
CA ARG A 522 -28.91 -3.39 14.27
C ARG A 522 -27.70 -3.90 13.48
N GLY A 523 -26.83 -2.98 13.09
CA GLY A 523 -25.57 -3.29 12.38
C GLY A 523 -25.68 -3.33 10.86
N ILE A 524 -26.86 -3.07 10.29
CA ILE A 524 -27.07 -3.02 8.83
C ILE A 524 -26.91 -1.60 8.25
N GLY A 525 -26.74 -0.59 9.10
CA GLY A 525 -26.57 0.80 8.70
C GLY A 525 -27.88 1.56 8.40
N LEU A 526 -27.75 2.88 8.21
CA LEU A 526 -28.89 3.79 8.08
C LEU A 526 -29.71 3.55 6.80
N GLY A 527 -29.03 3.31 5.66
CA GLY A 527 -29.71 3.10 4.38
C GLY A 527 -30.62 1.86 4.42
N GLU A 528 -30.09 0.73 4.88
CA GLU A 528 -30.85 -0.51 5.01
C GLU A 528 -31.94 -0.41 6.07
N LYS A 529 -31.70 0.29 7.18
CA LYS A 529 -32.74 0.58 8.17
C LYS A 529 -33.95 1.29 7.57
N LEU A 530 -33.74 2.28 6.70
CA LEU A 530 -34.85 2.99 6.04
C LEU A 530 -35.59 2.09 5.05
N ARG A 531 -34.89 1.19 4.35
CA ARG A 531 -35.54 0.16 3.51
C ARG A 531 -36.36 -0.81 4.36
N ALA A 532 -35.84 -1.24 5.51
CA ALA A 532 -36.56 -2.08 6.45
C ALA A 532 -37.81 -1.38 6.99
N TYR A 533 -37.76 -0.06 7.21
CA TYR A 533 -38.95 0.72 7.58
C TYR A 533 -40.01 0.73 6.48
N ALA A 534 -39.63 0.87 5.21
CA ALA A 534 -40.56 0.81 4.09
C ALA A 534 -41.27 -0.56 4.03
N LEU A 535 -40.54 -1.65 4.27
CA LEU A 535 -41.11 -2.99 4.36
C LEU A 535 -42.02 -3.17 5.59
N GLN A 536 -41.67 -2.54 6.72
CA GLN A 536 -42.52 -2.57 7.91
C GLN A 536 -43.83 -1.80 7.72
N ASP A 537 -43.77 -0.67 7.01
CA ASP A 537 -44.93 0.12 6.60
C ASP A 537 -45.81 -0.67 5.62
N ALA A 538 -45.22 -1.59 4.84
CA ALA A 538 -45.91 -2.57 3.99
C ALA A 538 -46.42 -3.81 4.76
N GLY A 539 -46.25 -3.86 6.09
CA GLY A 539 -46.86 -4.87 6.95
C GLY A 539 -45.91 -5.88 7.58
N LEU A 540 -44.63 -5.93 7.19
CA LEU A 540 -43.65 -6.83 7.82
C LEU A 540 -43.29 -6.35 9.24
N ASP A 541 -42.81 -7.25 10.10
CA ASP A 541 -42.17 -6.83 11.34
C ASP A 541 -40.65 -6.59 11.19
N THR A 542 -39.99 -6.24 12.29
CA THR A 542 -38.55 -5.90 12.25
C THR A 542 -37.68 -7.08 11.82
N VAL A 543 -38.02 -8.30 12.23
CA VAL A 543 -37.24 -9.50 11.90
C VAL A 543 -37.45 -9.85 10.43
N GLU A 544 -38.71 -9.85 9.99
CA GLU A 544 -39.10 -10.17 8.62
C GLU A 544 -38.53 -9.18 7.62
N ALA A 545 -38.56 -7.89 7.93
CA ALA A 545 -38.02 -6.85 7.06
C ALA A 545 -36.50 -7.00 6.87
N ASN A 546 -35.75 -7.34 7.92
CA ASN A 546 -34.31 -7.57 7.80
C ASN A 546 -34.00 -8.83 6.97
N LEU A 547 -34.70 -9.94 7.24
CA LEU A 547 -34.53 -11.18 6.48
C LEU A 547 -34.90 -11.02 5.01
N ALA A 548 -35.97 -10.28 4.70
CA ALA A 548 -36.39 -9.98 3.32
C ALA A 548 -35.35 -9.14 2.55
N LEU A 549 -34.54 -8.35 3.25
CA LEU A 549 -33.43 -7.58 2.68
C LEU A 549 -32.11 -8.37 2.63
N GLY A 550 -32.13 -9.66 3.01
CA GLY A 550 -30.94 -10.52 3.02
C GLY A 550 -30.02 -10.33 4.22
N HIS A 551 -30.47 -9.62 5.27
CA HIS A 551 -29.70 -9.37 6.49
C HIS A 551 -30.11 -10.32 7.63
N PRO A 552 -29.21 -10.64 8.57
CA PRO A 552 -29.59 -11.32 9.80
C PRO A 552 -30.54 -10.45 10.64
N ALA A 553 -31.30 -11.08 11.54
CA ALA A 553 -32.22 -10.37 12.43
C ALA A 553 -31.50 -9.33 13.33
N ASP A 554 -30.25 -9.61 13.70
CA ASP A 554 -29.36 -8.73 14.45
C ASP A 554 -27.91 -9.01 14.04
N ALA A 555 -27.20 -8.02 13.49
CA ALA A 555 -25.81 -8.16 13.02
C ALA A 555 -24.79 -7.59 14.02
N ARG A 556 -25.24 -7.14 15.20
CA ARG A 556 -24.38 -6.45 16.15
C ARG A 556 -23.46 -7.42 16.89
N THR A 557 -22.26 -6.94 17.17
CA THR A 557 -21.27 -7.64 17.99
C THR A 557 -20.90 -6.79 19.22
N TRP A 558 -20.14 -7.34 20.17
CA TRP A 558 -19.92 -6.71 21.49
C TRP A 558 -18.46 -6.67 21.94
N GLU A 559 -17.53 -7.07 21.07
CA GLU A 559 -16.10 -7.21 21.36
C GLU A 559 -15.46 -5.85 21.60
N GLU A 560 -15.81 -4.83 20.80
CA GLU A 560 -15.33 -3.46 20.95
C GLU A 560 -15.81 -2.84 22.27
N ALA A 561 -17.06 -3.13 22.66
CA ALA A 561 -17.60 -2.73 23.96
C ALA A 561 -16.80 -3.35 25.11
N ALA A 562 -16.49 -4.65 25.02
CA ALA A 562 -15.69 -5.34 26.01
C ALA A 562 -14.24 -4.79 26.08
N GLY A 563 -13.66 -4.41 24.94
CA GLY A 563 -12.38 -3.71 24.87
C GLY A 563 -12.39 -2.38 25.62
N ILE A 564 -13.40 -1.55 25.37
CA ILE A 564 -13.59 -0.27 26.06
C ILE A 564 -13.76 -0.48 27.58
N LEU A 565 -14.58 -1.45 27.98
CA LEU A 565 -14.80 -1.77 29.40
C LEU A 565 -13.52 -2.27 30.08
N ARG A 566 -12.69 -3.06 29.40
CA ARG A 566 -11.37 -3.47 29.91
C ARG A 566 -10.46 -2.26 30.12
N ALA A 567 -10.38 -1.39 29.11
CA ALA A 567 -9.54 -0.18 29.17
C ALA A 567 -9.98 0.79 30.28
N LEU A 568 -11.28 0.82 30.60
CA LEU A 568 -11.84 1.58 31.73
C LEU A 568 -11.71 0.87 33.09
N GLY A 569 -11.17 -0.35 33.14
CA GLY A 569 -11.07 -1.15 34.37
C GLY A 569 -12.40 -1.75 34.85
N LEU A 570 -13.43 -1.78 34.00
CA LEU A 570 -14.79 -2.21 34.32
C LEU A 570 -15.09 -3.67 33.92
N HIS A 571 -14.08 -4.53 33.76
CA HIS A 571 -14.27 -5.89 33.24
C HIS A 571 -14.60 -6.94 34.31
N THR A 572 -14.23 -6.71 35.58
CA THR A 572 -14.34 -7.68 36.68
C THR A 572 -15.72 -7.75 37.34
N GLY A 573 -16.63 -6.85 37.00
CA GLY A 573 -17.98 -6.85 37.55
C GLY A 573 -18.76 -5.56 37.29
N ILE A 574 -19.81 -5.62 36.48
CA ILE A 574 -20.72 -4.50 36.20
C ILE A 574 -22.16 -4.86 36.48
N ARG A 575 -22.98 -3.83 36.75
CA ARG A 575 -24.44 -3.89 36.65
C ARG A 575 -24.85 -3.24 35.33
N LEU A 576 -25.42 -4.04 34.44
CA LEU A 576 -25.70 -3.61 33.07
C LEU A 576 -27.12 -3.04 32.96
N VAL A 577 -27.23 -1.76 32.62
CA VAL A 577 -28.51 -1.07 32.37
C VAL A 577 -29.03 -1.46 31.00
N THR A 578 -29.89 -2.48 30.94
CA THR A 578 -30.50 -2.97 29.69
C THR A 578 -31.72 -3.86 29.92
N ASN A 579 -32.65 -3.83 28.96
CA ASN A 579 -33.78 -4.77 28.86
C ASN A 579 -33.51 -5.92 27.87
N ASN A 580 -32.30 -6.00 27.30
CA ASN A 580 -31.94 -7.01 26.30
C ASN A 580 -30.96 -8.03 26.90
N PRO A 581 -31.40 -9.24 27.28
CA PRO A 581 -30.52 -10.29 27.79
C PRO A 581 -29.36 -10.64 26.86
N ALA A 582 -29.58 -10.59 25.54
CA ALA A 582 -28.54 -10.92 24.55
C ALA A 582 -27.32 -9.96 24.62
N LYS A 583 -27.50 -8.71 25.08
CA LYS A 583 -26.37 -7.81 25.34
C LYS A 583 -25.48 -8.31 26.47
N ALA A 584 -26.10 -8.85 27.52
CA ALA A 584 -25.35 -9.41 28.65
C ALA A 584 -24.60 -10.67 28.23
N ASP A 585 -25.24 -11.54 27.45
CA ASP A 585 -24.63 -12.77 26.98
C ASP A 585 -23.45 -12.50 26.04
N GLY A 586 -23.60 -11.53 25.13
CA GLY A 586 -22.50 -11.07 24.27
C GLY A 586 -21.31 -10.51 25.07
N LEU A 587 -21.57 -9.69 26.09
CA LEU A 587 -20.51 -9.18 26.97
C LEU A 587 -19.84 -10.29 27.80
N ARG A 588 -20.61 -11.27 28.30
CA ARG A 588 -20.07 -12.43 29.04
C ARG A 588 -19.18 -13.29 28.14
N ALA A 589 -19.62 -13.57 26.93
CA ALA A 589 -18.83 -14.29 25.93
C ALA A 589 -17.52 -13.55 25.61
N ALA A 590 -17.56 -12.22 25.60
CA ALA A 590 -16.39 -11.36 25.43
C ALA A 590 -15.55 -11.16 26.71
N GLY A 591 -15.81 -11.91 27.79
CA GLY A 591 -15.01 -11.92 29.02
C GLY A 591 -15.32 -10.80 30.02
N ILE A 592 -16.50 -10.20 29.98
CA ILE A 592 -16.96 -9.20 30.96
C ILE A 592 -17.91 -9.84 31.97
N THR A 593 -17.64 -9.64 33.27
CA THR A 593 -18.51 -10.15 34.33
C THR A 593 -19.74 -9.25 34.51
N VAL A 594 -20.91 -9.69 34.02
CA VAL A 594 -22.20 -9.00 34.24
C VAL A 594 -22.92 -9.60 35.45
N ARG A 595 -22.96 -8.86 36.57
CA ARG A 595 -23.50 -9.32 37.86
C ARG A 595 -25.03 -9.24 37.93
N GLU A 596 -25.61 -8.23 37.30
CA GLU A 596 -27.03 -7.89 37.40
C GLU A 596 -27.45 -7.12 36.16
N LEU A 597 -28.71 -7.32 35.75
CA LEU A 597 -29.38 -6.48 34.76
C LEU A 597 -30.25 -5.46 35.49
N VAL A 598 -30.06 -4.18 35.18
CA VAL A 598 -30.87 -3.08 35.70
C VAL A 598 -31.86 -2.66 34.61
N PRO A 599 -33.19 -2.77 34.85
CA PRO A 599 -34.18 -2.38 33.87
C PRO A 599 -34.10 -0.89 33.49
N ASP A 600 -34.38 -0.60 32.23
CA ASP A 600 -34.43 0.75 31.65
C ASP A 600 -35.57 0.86 30.64
N GLU A 601 -36.78 0.68 31.15
CA GLU A 601 -37.99 0.61 30.33
C GLU A 601 -38.54 2.00 30.01
N ILE A 602 -39.03 2.15 28.78
CA ILE A 602 -39.80 3.31 28.35
C ILE A 602 -41.21 2.80 28.05
N PRO A 603 -42.25 3.39 28.67
CA PRO A 603 -43.63 3.01 28.39
C PRO A 603 -43.92 3.09 26.88
N PRO A 604 -44.56 2.07 26.28
CA PRO A 604 -44.80 2.10 24.85
C PRO A 604 -45.78 3.23 24.50
N GLN A 605 -45.50 3.90 23.38
CA GLN A 605 -46.34 4.95 22.81
C GLN A 605 -47.01 4.44 21.53
N GLU A 606 -47.99 5.18 21.00
CA GLU A 606 -48.77 4.79 19.81
C GLU A 606 -47.89 4.29 18.65
N HIS A 607 -46.82 5.02 18.31
CA HIS A 607 -45.93 4.69 17.21
C HIS A 607 -44.86 3.61 17.53
N SER A 608 -44.53 3.38 18.80
CA SER A 608 -43.50 2.43 19.22
C SER A 608 -44.06 1.11 19.75
N ALA A 609 -45.37 1.02 20.01
CA ALA A 609 -46.02 -0.15 20.60
C ALA A 609 -45.79 -1.43 19.80
N ARG A 610 -45.91 -1.37 18.46
CA ARG A 610 -45.65 -2.53 17.58
C ARG A 610 -44.19 -2.99 17.67
N TYR A 611 -43.26 -2.04 17.60
CA TYR A 611 -41.82 -2.31 17.69
C TYR A 611 -41.41 -2.92 19.04
N LEU A 612 -41.94 -2.38 20.14
CA LEU A 612 -41.67 -2.89 21.50
C LEU A 612 -42.26 -4.28 21.74
N ARG A 613 -43.44 -4.56 21.15
CA ARG A 613 -44.02 -5.90 21.14
C ARG A 613 -43.14 -6.91 20.42
N THR A 614 -42.64 -6.58 19.22
CA THR A 614 -41.70 -7.44 18.48
C THR A 614 -40.43 -7.71 19.30
N LYS A 615 -39.87 -6.70 19.97
CA LYS A 615 -38.70 -6.88 20.87
C LYS A 615 -38.97 -7.91 21.97
N LYS A 616 -40.14 -7.86 22.60
CA LYS A 616 -40.51 -8.80 23.67
C LYS A 616 -40.77 -10.20 23.13
N GLU A 617 -41.67 -10.32 22.15
CA GLU A 617 -42.22 -11.60 21.70
C GLU A 617 -41.25 -12.38 20.79
N ARG A 618 -40.49 -11.69 19.94
CA ARG A 618 -39.61 -12.34 18.95
C ARG A 618 -38.12 -12.23 19.26
N MET A 619 -37.71 -11.27 20.09
CA MET A 619 -36.29 -10.99 20.36
C MET A 619 -35.89 -11.20 21.83
N GLY A 620 -36.81 -11.66 22.68
CA GLY A 620 -36.52 -12.05 24.06
C GLY A 620 -36.22 -10.89 25.02
N HIS A 621 -36.62 -9.66 24.69
CA HIS A 621 -36.44 -8.52 25.60
C HIS A 621 -37.35 -8.62 26.83
N LEU A 622 -36.81 -8.27 28.01
CA LEU A 622 -37.55 -8.18 29.27
C LEU A 622 -38.24 -6.81 29.36
N LEU A 623 -39.50 -6.73 28.94
CA LEU A 623 -40.28 -5.49 28.93
C LEU A 623 -41.67 -5.71 29.53
N ASP A 624 -42.13 -4.77 30.35
CA ASP A 624 -43.55 -4.60 30.67
C ASP A 624 -44.22 -3.70 29.61
N LEU A 625 -45.31 -4.18 29.00
CA LEU A 625 -45.97 -3.51 27.86
C LEU A 625 -47.27 -2.79 28.27
N THR A 626 -47.39 -2.40 29.54
CA THR A 626 -48.54 -1.65 30.03
C THR A 626 -48.57 -0.24 29.40
N MET A 627 -49.69 0.11 28.75
CA MET A 627 -49.89 1.41 28.10
C MET A 627 -50.15 2.51 29.14
N THR A 628 -49.47 3.64 29.03
CA THR A 628 -49.88 4.87 29.73
C THR A 628 -50.88 5.65 28.89
N THR A 629 -52.16 5.59 29.27
CA THR A 629 -53.20 6.48 28.73
C THR A 629 -53.17 7.82 29.46
N GLU A 630 -52.15 8.66 29.25
CA GLU A 630 -52.21 10.06 29.69
C GLU A 630 -51.25 10.93 28.86
N ARG A 631 -51.79 11.62 27.85
CA ARG A 631 -51.15 12.77 27.21
C ARG A 631 -51.37 13.98 28.11
N THR A 632 -50.33 14.48 28.76
CA THR A 632 -50.28 15.90 29.16
C THR A 632 -49.43 16.62 28.11
N PRO A 633 -49.99 17.58 27.35
CA PRO A 633 -49.23 18.29 26.33
C PRO A 633 -48.28 19.30 26.99
N ARG A 634 -47.03 19.33 26.53
CA ARG A 634 -46.18 20.53 26.55
C ARG A 634 -45.55 20.70 25.18
#